data_AF-A0A4R5BCP9-F1
#
_entry.id   AF-A0A4R5BCP9-F1
#
_cell.length_a   1.000
_cell.length_b   1.000
_cell.length_c   1.000
_cell.angle_alpha   90.00
_cell.angle_beta   90.00
_cell.angle_gamma   90.00
#
_symmetry.space_group_name_H-M   'P 1'
#
loop_
_entity.id
_entity.type
_entity.pdbx_description
1 polymer ?
#
loop_
_entity_poly.entity_id
_entity_poly.type
_entity_poly.pdbx_seq_one_letter_code
_entity_poly.pdbx_strand_id
1 'polypeptide(L)'
;MPAAVRRDHKDEVKELRDLVKRVNAQLVTLARALEGGFTVEATHPFGRWRDTLLHHPIAAPAVRTLIWQIEVEPGTWQTVLPEAGELPDAADDAPVRLWHPIRSRPDEVRAWRDLLVDRRIRQPFKQAFREIYLLTPAEEETGTYSNRFAAHLVHYRRMFALFRARGWTSSLLGPWDGGSTDEAARTLAAGEWRVRFSHVLADWQGEDEIAGTNRVAFDRRDDGAWREAPLARVPPLVLSEAMRDVDLFVGVTSIAADPMWEDGEAHEYWMREWYADLGESTQTRKDALRRILPRTKIADRCTIDGRYLVVKGELRTYRIHLGSANIVMEPDDAFLCIVPERRKTGATVFLPFEDERLSLILSKAFLLVADDRIDDESIRTQIERGA
;
A
#
# COMPACT_ATOMS: atom_id res chain seq x y z
N MET A 1 -15.03 -9.87 26.66
CA MET A 1 -15.79 -11.08 27.05
C MET A 1 -15.60 -11.31 28.54
N PRO A 2 -16.68 -11.37 29.34
CA PRO A 2 -16.60 -11.55 30.78
C PRO A 2 -15.87 -12.85 31.18
N ALA A 3 -15.19 -12.83 32.33
CA ALA A 3 -14.37 -13.96 32.78
C ALA A 3 -15.18 -15.25 33.04
N ALA A 4 -16.42 -15.12 33.52
CA ALA A 4 -17.32 -16.24 33.79
C ALA A 4 -17.66 -17.03 32.51
N VAL A 5 -18.02 -16.35 31.42
CA VAL A 5 -18.33 -16.98 30.12
C VAL A 5 -17.12 -17.75 29.56
N ARG A 6 -15.90 -17.22 29.73
CA ARG A 6 -14.68 -17.90 29.29
C ARG A 6 -14.38 -19.18 30.07
N ARG A 7 -14.81 -19.25 31.33
CA ARG A 7 -14.57 -20.38 32.23
C ARG A 7 -15.65 -21.46 32.07
N ASP A 8 -16.90 -21.04 32.04
CA ASP A 8 -18.06 -21.94 32.19
C ASP A 8 -18.56 -22.48 30.82
N HIS A 9 -18.22 -21.81 29.71
CA HIS A 9 -18.58 -22.22 28.33
C HIS A 9 -17.35 -22.33 27.42
N LYS A 10 -16.27 -22.96 27.92
CA LYS A 10 -14.96 -22.98 27.24
C LYS A 10 -15.03 -23.55 25.82
N ASP A 11 -15.81 -24.61 25.60
CA ASP A 11 -15.91 -25.29 24.32
C ASP A 11 -16.75 -24.48 23.31
N GLU A 12 -17.91 -23.95 23.72
CA GLU A 12 -18.71 -23.03 22.89
C GLU A 12 -17.92 -21.77 22.49
N VAL A 13 -17.15 -21.20 23.42
CA VAL A 13 -16.27 -20.04 23.15
C VAL A 13 -15.19 -20.40 22.13
N LYS A 14 -14.65 -21.63 22.18
CA LYS A 14 -13.67 -22.11 21.21
C LYS A 14 -14.30 -22.26 19.83
N GLU A 15 -15.47 -22.89 19.74
CA GLU A 15 -16.20 -23.06 18.48
C GLU A 15 -16.55 -21.71 17.82
N LEU A 16 -17.04 -20.74 18.61
CA LEU A 16 -17.32 -19.40 18.12
C LEU A 16 -16.06 -18.68 17.62
N ARG A 17 -14.93 -18.81 18.33
CA ARG A 17 -13.65 -18.24 17.88
C ARG A 17 -13.17 -18.86 16.58
N ASP A 18 -13.32 -20.18 16.43
CA ASP A 18 -12.96 -20.88 15.21
C ASP A 18 -13.87 -20.47 14.05
N LEU A 19 -15.17 -20.26 14.30
CA LEU A 19 -16.10 -19.72 13.31
C LEU A 19 -15.71 -18.30 12.88
N VAL A 20 -15.43 -17.40 13.83
CA VAL A 20 -14.97 -16.03 13.53
C VAL A 20 -13.67 -16.07 12.70
N LYS A 21 -12.74 -16.96 13.02
CA LYS A 21 -11.50 -17.13 12.26
C LYS A 21 -11.78 -17.55 10.81
N ARG A 22 -12.69 -18.50 10.59
CA ARG A 22 -13.08 -18.96 9.25
C ARG A 22 -13.76 -17.85 8.45
N VAL A 23 -14.70 -17.13 9.07
CA VAL A 23 -15.40 -16.00 8.44
C VAL A 23 -14.42 -14.90 8.03
N ASN A 24 -13.50 -14.51 8.91
CA ASN A 24 -12.47 -13.52 8.59
C ASN A 24 -11.57 -13.97 7.45
N ALA A 25 -11.20 -15.25 7.40
CA ALA A 25 -10.42 -15.80 6.28
C ALA A 25 -11.20 -15.71 4.95
N GLN A 26 -12.51 -16.00 4.96
CA GLN A 26 -13.37 -15.87 3.78
C GLN A 26 -13.48 -14.40 3.32
N LEU A 27 -13.62 -13.46 4.25
CA LEU A 27 -13.67 -12.03 3.94
C LEU A 27 -12.35 -11.50 3.34
N VAL A 28 -11.21 -11.94 3.88
CA VAL A 28 -9.89 -11.61 3.32
C VAL A 28 -9.74 -12.17 1.91
N THR A 29 -10.18 -13.41 1.68
CA THR A 29 -10.16 -14.03 0.34
C THR A 29 -11.07 -13.27 -0.62
N LEU A 30 -12.28 -12.89 -0.20
CA LEU A 30 -13.18 -12.08 -1.02
C LEU A 30 -12.58 -10.72 -1.35
N ALA A 31 -12.03 -10.01 -0.37
CA ALA A 31 -11.39 -8.71 -0.57
C ALA A 31 -10.24 -8.80 -1.59
N ARG A 32 -9.40 -9.84 -1.49
CA ARG A 32 -8.32 -10.11 -2.45
C ARG A 32 -8.83 -10.46 -3.84
N ALA A 33 -9.89 -11.25 -3.94
CA ALA A 33 -10.50 -11.60 -5.23
C ALA A 33 -11.11 -10.35 -5.91
N LEU A 34 -11.80 -9.51 -5.14
CA LEU A 34 -12.35 -8.23 -5.58
C LEU A 34 -11.22 -7.28 -6.04
N GLU A 35 -10.19 -7.08 -5.23
CA GLU A 35 -9.03 -6.25 -5.60
C GLU A 35 -8.32 -6.77 -6.86
N GLY A 36 -8.14 -8.09 -6.97
CA GLY A 36 -7.56 -8.72 -8.16
C GLY A 36 -8.37 -8.50 -9.44
N GLY A 37 -9.67 -8.20 -9.32
CA GLY A 37 -10.58 -7.89 -10.42
C GLY A 37 -10.24 -6.62 -11.20
N PHE A 38 -9.43 -5.70 -10.65
CA PHE A 38 -9.08 -4.45 -11.34
C PHE A 38 -8.39 -4.70 -12.68
N THR A 39 -7.34 -5.51 -12.70
CA THR A 39 -6.51 -5.69 -13.91
C THR A 39 -7.21 -6.43 -15.04
N VAL A 40 -8.29 -7.15 -14.74
CA VAL A 40 -9.11 -7.87 -15.74
C VAL A 40 -10.41 -7.14 -16.06
N GLU A 41 -10.57 -5.92 -15.54
CA GLU A 41 -11.79 -5.11 -15.64
C GLU A 41 -13.07 -5.91 -15.34
N ALA A 42 -13.03 -6.72 -14.27
CA ALA A 42 -14.10 -7.66 -13.96
C ALA A 42 -15.46 -6.95 -13.85
N THR A 43 -16.44 -7.46 -14.60
CA THR A 43 -17.84 -7.03 -14.53
C THR A 43 -18.72 -8.17 -14.01
N HIS A 44 -19.81 -7.78 -13.35
CA HIS A 44 -20.87 -8.67 -12.88
C HIS A 44 -22.23 -8.12 -13.34
N PRO A 45 -23.18 -8.98 -13.73
CA PRO A 45 -24.56 -8.55 -13.93
C PRO A 45 -25.14 -7.95 -12.63
N PHE A 46 -25.81 -6.80 -12.73
CA PHE A 46 -26.30 -6.02 -11.59
C PHE A 46 -27.20 -6.82 -10.65
N GLY A 47 -28.16 -7.58 -11.18
CA GLY A 47 -29.03 -8.44 -10.38
C GLY A 47 -28.24 -9.49 -9.60
N ARG A 48 -27.28 -10.15 -10.25
CA ARG A 48 -26.40 -11.13 -9.59
C ARG A 48 -25.53 -10.49 -8.53
N TRP A 49 -24.92 -9.33 -8.81
CA TRP A 49 -24.09 -8.60 -7.85
C TRP A 49 -24.93 -8.18 -6.62
N ARG A 50 -26.12 -7.63 -6.85
CA ARG A 50 -27.07 -7.22 -5.81
C ARG A 50 -27.43 -8.40 -4.91
N ASP A 51 -27.84 -9.51 -5.50
CA ASP A 51 -28.43 -10.61 -4.74
C ASP A 51 -27.36 -11.53 -4.10
N THR A 52 -26.17 -11.65 -4.71
CA THR A 52 -25.14 -12.60 -4.25
C THR A 52 -23.93 -11.97 -3.56
N LEU A 53 -23.71 -10.66 -3.69
CA LEU A 53 -22.61 -9.95 -3.02
C LEU A 53 -23.15 -8.89 -2.06
N LEU A 54 -23.99 -7.98 -2.54
CA LEU A 54 -24.47 -6.83 -1.76
C LEU A 54 -25.42 -7.22 -0.62
N HIS A 55 -26.24 -8.25 -0.84
CA HIS A 55 -27.17 -8.79 0.16
C HIS A 55 -26.66 -10.08 0.84
N HIS A 56 -25.42 -10.49 0.56
CA HIS A 56 -24.88 -11.71 1.15
C HIS A 56 -24.67 -11.58 2.67
N PRO A 57 -25.13 -12.54 3.50
CA PRO A 57 -25.11 -12.41 4.97
C PRO A 57 -23.73 -12.13 5.58
N ILE A 58 -22.67 -12.64 4.96
CA ILE A 58 -21.29 -12.49 5.45
C ILE A 58 -20.54 -11.41 4.67
N ALA A 59 -20.78 -11.28 3.37
CA ALA A 59 -19.94 -10.47 2.49
C ALA A 59 -20.44 -9.03 2.35
N ALA A 60 -21.73 -8.81 2.58
CA ALA A 60 -22.37 -7.50 2.46
C ALA A 60 -21.62 -6.39 3.22
N PRO A 61 -21.17 -6.56 4.48
CA PRO A 61 -20.44 -5.50 5.17
C PRO A 61 -19.17 -5.05 4.46
N ALA A 62 -18.43 -5.97 3.84
CA ALA A 62 -17.24 -5.61 3.07
C ALA A 62 -17.63 -4.97 1.72
N VAL A 63 -18.61 -5.54 1.02
CA VAL A 63 -19.05 -5.11 -0.32
C VAL A 63 -19.68 -3.72 -0.29
N ARG A 64 -20.47 -3.39 0.74
CA ARG A 64 -21.18 -2.10 0.87
C ARG A 64 -20.25 -0.92 1.11
N THR A 65 -19.08 -1.17 1.71
CA THR A 65 -18.05 -0.14 1.99
C THR A 65 -17.16 0.17 0.78
N LEU A 66 -17.32 -0.58 -0.32
CA LEU A 66 -16.62 -0.35 -1.58
C LEU A 66 -17.43 0.56 -2.50
N ILE A 67 -16.73 1.31 -3.34
CA ILE A 67 -17.31 2.17 -4.37
C ILE A 67 -17.46 1.34 -5.66
N TRP A 68 -18.62 1.40 -6.29
CA TRP A 68 -18.96 0.63 -7.48
C TRP A 68 -19.35 1.55 -8.62
N GLN A 69 -19.22 1.08 -9.85
CA GLN A 69 -19.80 1.71 -11.03
C GLN A 69 -20.82 0.76 -11.63
N ILE A 70 -22.02 1.27 -11.90
CA ILE A 70 -23.13 0.55 -12.52
C ILE A 70 -23.45 1.24 -13.84
N GLU A 71 -23.47 0.49 -14.94
CA GLU A 71 -23.87 1.02 -16.24
C GLU A 71 -25.40 1.12 -16.32
N VAL A 72 -25.94 2.33 -16.20
CA VAL A 72 -27.40 2.57 -16.18
C VAL A 72 -27.98 2.67 -17.59
N GLU A 73 -27.16 3.09 -18.54
CA GLU A 73 -27.42 3.12 -19.98
C GLU A 73 -26.11 2.80 -20.71
N PRO A 74 -26.12 2.32 -21.98
CA PRO A 74 -24.89 2.00 -22.70
C PRO A 74 -23.88 3.15 -22.72
N GLY A 75 -22.70 2.94 -22.11
CA GLY A 75 -21.64 3.93 -21.96
C GLY A 75 -21.78 4.89 -20.77
N THR A 76 -22.93 4.91 -20.10
CA THR A 76 -23.23 5.80 -18.98
C THR A 76 -23.09 5.06 -17.65
N TRP A 77 -22.01 5.37 -16.93
CA TRP A 77 -21.68 4.74 -15.65
C TRP A 77 -22.01 5.64 -14.47
N GLN A 78 -22.84 5.16 -13.54
CA GLN A 78 -23.10 5.82 -12.28
C GLN A 78 -22.22 5.23 -11.17
N THR A 79 -21.51 6.11 -10.44
CA THR A 79 -20.66 5.71 -9.31
C THR A 79 -21.45 5.74 -8.01
N VAL A 80 -21.42 4.66 -7.23
CA VAL A 80 -22.19 4.50 -5.99
C VAL A 80 -21.35 3.95 -4.85
N LEU A 81 -21.69 4.34 -3.63
CA LEU A 81 -21.23 3.72 -2.39
C LEU A 81 -22.46 3.21 -1.64
N PRO A 82 -22.75 1.90 -1.65
CA PRO A 82 -23.99 1.37 -1.09
C PRO A 82 -24.19 1.69 0.40
N GLU A 83 -23.11 1.83 1.17
CA GLU A 83 -23.18 2.23 2.59
C GLU A 83 -23.62 3.69 2.80
N ALA A 84 -23.55 4.53 1.76
CA ALA A 84 -23.78 5.98 1.87
C ALA A 84 -25.01 6.49 1.11
N GLY A 85 -25.70 5.65 0.32
CA GLY A 85 -26.85 6.08 -0.47
C GLY A 85 -27.56 4.94 -1.19
N GLU A 86 -28.65 5.29 -1.87
CA GLU A 86 -29.45 4.36 -2.66
C GLU A 86 -28.75 3.95 -3.96
N LEU A 87 -29.12 2.77 -4.46
CA LEU A 87 -28.66 2.29 -5.76
C LEU A 87 -29.51 2.91 -6.88
N PRO A 88 -28.95 3.14 -8.07
CA PRO A 88 -29.74 3.50 -9.24
C PRO A 88 -30.70 2.37 -9.62
N ASP A 89 -31.76 2.76 -10.33
CA ASP A 89 -32.57 1.82 -11.09
C ASP A 89 -31.78 1.39 -12.34
N ALA A 90 -31.48 0.10 -12.45
CA ALA A 90 -30.67 -0.48 -13.52
C ALA A 90 -31.18 -1.89 -13.86
N ALA A 91 -31.05 -2.29 -15.13
CA ALA A 91 -31.44 -3.62 -15.58
C ALA A 91 -30.64 -4.72 -14.86
N ASP A 92 -31.23 -5.89 -14.61
CA ASP A 92 -30.55 -6.98 -13.88
C ASP A 92 -29.29 -7.51 -14.61
N ASP A 93 -29.22 -7.34 -15.93
CA ASP A 93 -28.07 -7.69 -16.76
C ASP A 93 -27.05 -6.54 -16.93
N ALA A 94 -27.34 -5.34 -16.40
CA ALA A 94 -26.44 -4.19 -16.45
C ALA A 94 -25.07 -4.51 -15.85
N PRO A 95 -23.96 -4.15 -16.53
CA PRO A 95 -22.63 -4.34 -15.98
C PRO A 95 -22.36 -3.53 -14.70
N VAL A 96 -21.82 -4.22 -13.69
CA VAL A 96 -21.31 -3.64 -12.44
C VAL A 96 -19.84 -3.95 -12.31
N ARG A 97 -19.03 -2.95 -12.00
CA ARG A 97 -17.59 -3.11 -11.74
C ARG A 97 -17.15 -2.32 -10.53
N LEU A 98 -15.99 -2.66 -9.97
CA LEU A 98 -15.36 -1.83 -8.95
C LEU A 98 -14.91 -0.50 -9.53
N TRP A 99 -15.21 0.57 -8.82
CA TRP A 99 -14.67 1.89 -9.13
C TRP A 99 -13.16 1.91 -8.88
N HIS A 100 -12.41 2.60 -9.75
CA HIS A 100 -10.98 2.81 -9.62
C HIS A 100 -10.65 4.29 -9.87
N PRO A 101 -9.80 4.94 -9.06
CA PRO A 101 -9.57 6.37 -9.17
C PRO A 101 -8.97 6.81 -10.51
N ILE A 102 -8.24 5.92 -11.22
CA ILE A 102 -7.68 6.21 -12.56
C ILE A 102 -8.75 6.56 -13.60
N ARG A 103 -10.01 6.16 -13.39
CA ARG A 103 -11.14 6.44 -14.31
C ARG A 103 -11.94 7.68 -13.90
N SER A 104 -11.55 8.35 -12.82
CA SER A 104 -12.28 9.47 -12.23
C SER A 104 -11.46 10.73 -12.22
N ARG A 105 -12.15 11.87 -12.19
CA ARG A 105 -11.48 13.15 -12.08
C ARG A 105 -10.93 13.35 -10.66
N PRO A 106 -9.84 14.13 -10.48
CA PRO A 106 -9.24 14.32 -9.16
C PRO A 106 -10.19 14.88 -8.10
N ASP A 107 -11.15 15.73 -8.48
CA ASP A 107 -12.19 16.28 -7.60
C ASP A 107 -13.19 15.22 -7.13
N GLU A 108 -13.62 14.32 -8.02
CA GLU A 108 -14.46 13.17 -7.65
C GLU A 108 -13.74 12.24 -6.67
N VAL A 109 -12.46 11.94 -6.94
CA VAL A 109 -11.63 11.12 -6.04
C VAL A 109 -11.53 11.77 -4.66
N ARG A 110 -11.32 13.10 -4.60
CA ARG A 110 -11.29 13.85 -3.33
C ARG A 110 -12.62 13.76 -2.60
N ALA A 111 -13.74 13.97 -3.29
CA ALA A 111 -15.07 13.88 -2.70
C ALA A 111 -15.34 12.50 -2.07
N TRP A 112 -14.95 11.42 -2.75
CA TRP A 112 -15.06 10.07 -2.18
C TRP A 112 -14.18 9.86 -0.95
N ARG A 113 -12.93 10.34 -0.98
CA ARG A 113 -12.02 10.27 0.18
C ARG A 113 -12.58 11.02 1.39
N ASP A 114 -13.14 12.21 1.17
CA ASP A 114 -13.73 13.03 2.21
C ASP A 114 -14.98 12.36 2.80
N LEU A 115 -15.88 11.84 1.94
CA LEU A 115 -17.06 11.11 2.36
C LEU A 115 -16.73 9.89 3.23
N LEU A 116 -15.76 9.08 2.83
CA LEU A 116 -15.34 7.89 3.59
C LEU A 116 -14.81 8.24 4.97
N VAL A 117 -14.01 9.31 5.08
CA VAL A 117 -13.49 9.78 6.37
C VAL A 117 -14.59 10.36 7.24
N ASP A 118 -15.45 11.21 6.67
CA ASP A 118 -16.54 11.88 7.39
C ASP A 118 -17.58 10.89 7.92
N ARG A 119 -17.90 9.85 7.14
CA ARG A 119 -18.80 8.77 7.53
C ARG A 119 -18.12 7.64 8.32
N ARG A 120 -16.80 7.72 8.53
CA ARG A 120 -15.99 6.67 9.19
C ARG A 120 -16.16 5.28 8.55
N ILE A 121 -16.25 5.24 7.22
CA ILE A 121 -16.37 4.01 6.44
C ILE A 121 -14.95 3.47 6.17
N ARG A 122 -14.65 2.27 6.68
CA ARG A 122 -13.38 1.57 6.46
C ARG A 122 -13.50 0.63 5.27
N GLN A 123 -12.67 0.83 4.25
CA GLN A 123 -12.63 -0.05 3.09
C GLN A 123 -11.77 -1.30 3.38
N PRO A 124 -12.12 -2.47 2.80
CA PRO A 124 -11.37 -3.71 3.01
C PRO A 124 -9.98 -3.69 2.35
N PHE A 125 -9.72 -2.76 1.42
CA PHE A 125 -8.43 -2.46 0.81
C PHE A 125 -8.39 -1.00 0.35
N LYS A 126 -7.21 -0.48 -0.03
CA LYS A 126 -7.09 0.88 -0.58
C LYS A 126 -7.80 0.97 -1.94
N GLN A 127 -9.00 1.54 -1.96
CA GLN A 127 -9.74 1.82 -3.19
C GLN A 127 -9.80 3.33 -3.47
N ALA A 128 -10.44 4.14 -2.61
CA ALA A 128 -10.48 5.60 -2.78
C ALA A 128 -9.10 6.25 -2.59
N PHE A 129 -8.32 5.70 -1.65
CA PHE A 129 -6.95 6.10 -1.36
C PHE A 129 -5.94 5.25 -2.12
N ARG A 130 -6.32 4.73 -3.29
CA ARG A 130 -5.40 3.95 -4.11
C ARG A 130 -4.43 4.88 -4.84
N GLU A 131 -3.15 4.51 -4.81
CA GLU A 131 -2.08 5.08 -5.62
C GLU A 131 -2.37 4.89 -7.13
N ILE A 132 -2.01 5.86 -7.98
CA ILE A 132 -2.28 5.84 -9.43
C ILE A 132 -1.01 6.21 -10.18
N TYR A 133 -0.41 5.22 -10.85
CA TYR A 133 0.80 5.42 -11.64
C TYR A 133 0.45 5.63 -13.10
N LEU A 134 0.75 6.83 -13.59
CA LEU A 134 0.66 7.19 -15.01
C LEU A 134 2.04 7.06 -15.66
N LEU A 135 2.04 6.86 -16.99
CA LEU A 135 3.25 6.90 -17.79
C LEU A 135 3.85 8.32 -17.71
N THR A 136 5.15 8.39 -17.46
CA THR A 136 5.91 9.65 -17.34
C THR A 136 6.73 9.92 -18.60
N PRO A 137 7.12 11.19 -18.86
CA PRO A 137 8.01 11.50 -19.99
C PRO A 137 9.35 10.74 -19.97
N ALA A 138 9.91 10.50 -18.78
CA ALA A 138 11.13 9.70 -18.63
C ALA A 138 10.93 8.24 -19.10
N GLU A 139 9.74 7.68 -18.86
CA GLU A 139 9.38 6.34 -19.32
C GLU A 139 9.01 6.29 -20.81
N GLU A 140 8.60 7.43 -21.39
CA GLU A 140 8.46 7.55 -22.85
C GLU A 140 9.82 7.55 -23.56
N GLU A 141 10.84 8.14 -22.93
CA GLU A 141 12.22 8.17 -23.44
C GLU A 141 12.89 6.79 -23.37
N THR A 142 12.80 6.09 -22.24
CA THR A 142 13.34 4.73 -22.09
C THR A 142 12.55 3.69 -22.90
N GLY A 143 11.28 3.95 -23.19
CA GLY A 143 10.45 3.21 -24.13
C GLY A 143 9.90 1.87 -23.61
N THR A 144 10.78 0.93 -23.22
CA THR A 144 10.36 -0.45 -22.85
C THR A 144 10.51 -0.80 -21.36
N TYR A 145 11.15 0.07 -20.57
CA TYR A 145 11.35 -0.16 -19.15
C TYR A 145 11.27 1.13 -18.33
N SER A 146 10.95 1.01 -17.04
CA SER A 146 10.91 2.10 -16.08
C SER A 146 12.03 1.94 -15.06
N ASN A 147 12.75 3.04 -14.80
CA ASN A 147 13.75 3.17 -13.74
C ASN A 147 13.18 3.76 -12.44
N ARG A 148 11.87 3.99 -12.36
CA ARG A 148 11.22 4.68 -11.22
C ARG A 148 11.52 4.06 -9.86
N PHE A 149 11.85 2.78 -9.83
CA PHE A 149 12.14 2.01 -8.62
C PHE A 149 13.53 1.37 -8.64
N ALA A 150 14.41 1.80 -9.54
CA ALA A 150 15.79 1.34 -9.61
C ALA A 150 16.66 2.00 -8.53
N ALA A 151 17.88 1.50 -8.35
CA ALA A 151 18.89 2.07 -7.45
C ALA A 151 18.51 2.07 -5.96
N HIS A 152 17.71 1.11 -5.48
CA HIS A 152 17.50 0.92 -4.04
C HIS A 152 18.21 -0.33 -3.53
N LEU A 153 19.00 -0.17 -2.46
CA LEU A 153 19.40 -1.28 -1.61
C LEU A 153 18.25 -1.64 -0.68
N VAL A 154 17.85 -2.91 -0.69
CA VAL A 154 16.68 -3.42 0.04
C VAL A 154 17.02 -4.63 0.90
N HIS A 155 16.27 -4.82 1.99
CA HIS A 155 16.28 -6.09 2.73
C HIS A 155 15.67 -7.21 1.88
N TYR A 156 16.51 -7.99 1.22
CA TYR A 156 16.10 -8.91 0.15
C TYR A 156 15.08 -9.94 0.61
N ARG A 157 15.31 -10.59 1.76
CA ARG A 157 14.40 -11.63 2.29
C ARG A 157 13.00 -11.11 2.57
N ARG A 158 12.88 -9.84 2.97
CA ARG A 158 11.58 -9.17 3.18
C ARG A 158 10.91 -8.87 1.85
N MET A 159 11.66 -8.37 0.87
CA MET A 159 11.14 -8.12 -0.49
C MET A 159 10.64 -9.40 -1.15
N PHE A 160 11.44 -10.47 -1.08
CA PHE A 160 11.08 -11.78 -1.63
C PHE A 160 9.82 -12.38 -0.99
N ALA A 161 9.60 -12.17 0.31
CA ALA A 161 8.35 -12.55 0.97
C ALA A 161 7.15 -11.74 0.45
N LEU A 162 7.32 -10.45 0.15
CA LEU A 162 6.27 -9.61 -0.44
C LEU A 162 5.93 -10.03 -1.87
N PHE A 163 6.91 -10.43 -2.69
CA PHE A 163 6.64 -10.99 -4.03
C PHE A 163 5.63 -12.14 -3.94
N ARG A 164 5.91 -13.14 -3.09
CA ARG A 164 5.01 -14.29 -2.88
C ARG A 164 3.65 -13.85 -2.37
N ALA A 165 3.59 -12.92 -1.43
CA ALA A 165 2.34 -12.42 -0.86
C ALA A 165 1.46 -11.68 -1.89
N ARG A 166 2.07 -11.09 -2.93
CA ARG A 166 1.38 -10.40 -4.04
C ARG A 166 1.20 -11.27 -5.29
N GLY A 167 1.55 -12.56 -5.23
CA GLY A 167 1.40 -13.49 -6.35
C GLY A 167 2.43 -13.29 -7.47
N TRP A 168 3.59 -12.70 -7.15
CA TRP A 168 4.75 -12.63 -8.02
C TRP A 168 5.60 -13.89 -7.86
N THR A 169 6.22 -14.32 -8.96
CA THR A 169 7.16 -15.45 -9.01
C THR A 169 8.57 -14.93 -9.22
N SER A 170 9.52 -15.42 -8.45
CA SER A 170 10.94 -15.08 -8.54
C SER A 170 11.75 -16.25 -7.99
N SER A 171 12.92 -16.49 -8.58
CA SER A 171 13.95 -17.34 -8.01
C SER A 171 14.59 -16.62 -6.82
N LEU A 172 15.04 -17.41 -5.84
CA LEU A 172 15.78 -16.82 -4.73
C LEU A 172 17.17 -16.39 -5.22
N LEU A 173 17.64 -15.21 -4.84
CA LEU A 173 19.00 -14.78 -5.08
C LEU A 173 19.96 -15.47 -4.09
N GLY A 174 21.20 -15.67 -4.55
CA GLY A 174 22.27 -16.12 -3.67
C GLY A 174 23.60 -16.31 -4.39
N PRO A 175 24.63 -16.74 -3.66
CA PRO A 175 26.03 -16.71 -4.12
C PRO A 175 26.40 -17.86 -5.08
N TRP A 176 25.42 -18.60 -5.59
CA TRP A 176 25.65 -19.69 -6.55
C TRP A 176 25.66 -19.15 -7.99
N ASP A 177 26.19 -19.96 -8.91
CA ASP A 177 26.27 -19.62 -10.33
C ASP A 177 24.87 -19.35 -10.92
N GLY A 178 24.70 -18.20 -11.57
CA GLY A 178 23.42 -17.70 -12.06
C GLY A 178 22.43 -17.24 -10.98
N GLY A 179 22.83 -17.20 -9.70
CA GLY A 179 21.98 -16.78 -8.57
C GLY A 179 22.07 -15.30 -8.21
N SER A 180 22.94 -14.53 -8.87
CA SER A 180 23.21 -13.13 -8.52
C SER A 180 22.15 -12.14 -9.03
N THR A 181 21.31 -12.52 -10.00
CA THR A 181 20.26 -11.67 -10.56
C THR A 181 19.01 -12.48 -10.86
N ASP A 182 17.84 -11.86 -10.75
CA ASP A 182 16.58 -12.44 -11.19
C ASP A 182 15.56 -11.36 -11.56
N GLU A 183 14.50 -11.75 -12.24
CA GLU A 183 13.35 -10.90 -12.51
C GLU A 183 12.11 -11.47 -11.86
N ALA A 184 11.61 -10.79 -10.82
CA ALA A 184 10.32 -11.13 -10.27
C ALA A 184 9.24 -10.81 -11.32
N ALA A 185 8.30 -11.72 -11.55
CA ALA A 185 7.28 -11.56 -12.57
C ALA A 185 5.88 -11.84 -12.05
N ARG A 186 4.88 -11.17 -12.63
CA ARG A 186 3.46 -11.44 -12.40
C ARG A 186 2.66 -11.28 -13.68
N THR A 187 1.74 -12.20 -13.90
CA THR A 187 0.77 -12.14 -15.00
C THR A 187 -0.47 -11.36 -14.57
N LEU A 188 -0.93 -10.45 -15.42
CA LEU A 188 -2.05 -9.53 -15.21
C LEU A 188 -3.03 -9.61 -16.41
N ALA A 189 -4.17 -8.93 -16.31
CA ALA A 189 -5.14 -8.81 -17.40
C ALA A 189 -5.49 -10.15 -18.06
N ALA A 190 -5.95 -11.09 -17.24
CA ALA A 190 -6.41 -12.42 -17.65
C ALA A 190 -5.37 -13.26 -18.42
N GLY A 191 -4.07 -12.95 -18.29
CA GLY A 191 -3.03 -13.69 -18.99
C GLY A 191 -2.37 -12.94 -20.15
N GLU A 192 -2.85 -11.74 -20.48
CA GLU A 192 -2.39 -10.99 -21.64
C GLU A 192 -1.10 -10.21 -21.41
N TRP A 193 -0.85 -9.82 -20.15
CA TRP A 193 0.29 -8.98 -19.78
C TRP A 193 1.12 -9.62 -18.68
N ARG A 194 2.44 -9.44 -18.74
CA ARG A 194 3.39 -9.82 -17.70
C ARG A 194 4.21 -8.60 -17.32
N VAL A 195 4.23 -8.27 -16.04
CA VAL A 195 5.21 -7.33 -15.49
C VAL A 195 6.43 -8.11 -15.01
N ARG A 196 7.63 -7.53 -15.19
CA ARG A 196 8.92 -8.01 -14.70
C ARG A 196 9.59 -6.92 -13.87
N PHE A 197 10.22 -7.30 -12.76
CA PHE A 197 10.97 -6.41 -11.88
C PHE A 197 12.34 -7.02 -11.59
N SER A 198 13.37 -6.41 -12.17
CA SER A 198 14.77 -6.82 -12.07
C SER A 198 15.36 -6.48 -10.70
N HIS A 199 16.12 -7.41 -10.14
CA HIS A 199 16.87 -7.21 -8.89
C HIS A 199 18.16 -8.04 -8.88
N VAL A 200 19.16 -7.53 -8.15
CA VAL A 200 20.53 -8.06 -8.10
C VAL A 200 20.95 -8.27 -6.66
N LEU A 201 21.70 -9.32 -6.37
CA LEU A 201 22.31 -9.55 -5.06
C LEU A 201 23.42 -8.52 -4.84
N ALA A 202 23.29 -7.70 -3.80
CA ALA A 202 24.26 -6.64 -3.49
C ALA A 202 25.22 -7.08 -2.36
N ASP A 203 24.67 -7.66 -1.30
CA ASP A 203 25.46 -8.25 -0.22
C ASP A 203 24.75 -9.50 0.33
N TRP A 204 25.54 -10.54 0.56
CA TRP A 204 25.09 -11.84 1.07
C TRP A 204 25.88 -12.29 2.31
N GLN A 205 26.89 -11.53 2.72
CA GLN A 205 27.82 -11.93 3.79
C GLN A 205 27.39 -11.44 5.18
N GLY A 206 26.42 -10.52 5.27
CA GLY A 206 25.82 -10.04 6.53
C GLY A 206 24.66 -10.90 7.05
N GLU A 207 24.19 -10.62 8.28
CA GLU A 207 22.97 -11.25 8.85
C GLU A 207 21.70 -10.91 8.04
N ASP A 208 21.68 -9.74 7.39
CA ASP A 208 20.62 -9.30 6.51
C ASP A 208 21.12 -9.31 5.05
N GLU A 209 20.59 -10.23 4.23
CA GLU A 209 20.86 -10.23 2.79
C GLU A 209 20.28 -8.97 2.12
N ILE A 210 21.10 -8.31 1.30
CA ILE A 210 20.78 -7.07 0.61
C ILE A 210 20.71 -7.32 -0.90
N ALA A 211 19.69 -6.77 -1.54
CA ALA A 211 19.60 -6.73 -2.99
C ALA A 211 19.53 -5.27 -3.48
N GLY A 212 20.04 -5.02 -4.68
CA GLY A 212 19.78 -3.82 -5.46
C GLY A 212 18.54 -4.00 -6.33
N THR A 213 17.70 -2.98 -6.40
CA THR A 213 16.56 -2.93 -7.33
C THR A 213 16.94 -2.30 -8.65
N ASN A 214 16.30 -2.72 -9.73
CA ASN A 214 16.58 -2.18 -11.06
C ASN A 214 15.26 -1.93 -11.83
N ARG A 215 15.20 -2.36 -13.09
CA ARG A 215 14.15 -2.00 -14.04
C ARG A 215 12.82 -2.69 -13.78
N VAL A 216 11.73 -1.98 -14.10
CA VAL A 216 10.40 -2.58 -14.32
C VAL A 216 10.12 -2.63 -15.82
N ALA A 217 9.75 -3.79 -16.34
CA ALA A 217 9.42 -3.97 -17.76
C ALA A 217 8.11 -4.72 -17.92
N PHE A 218 7.52 -4.62 -19.12
CA PHE A 218 6.27 -5.29 -19.44
C PHE A 218 6.42 -6.10 -20.72
N ASP A 219 5.81 -7.29 -20.71
CA ASP A 219 5.66 -8.11 -21.89
C ASP A 219 4.18 -8.29 -22.20
N ARG A 220 3.84 -8.32 -23.49
CA ARG A 220 2.53 -8.70 -23.97
C ARG A 220 2.59 -10.13 -24.49
N ARG A 221 1.53 -10.90 -24.25
CA ARG A 221 1.37 -12.22 -24.81
C ARG A 221 0.92 -12.11 -26.26
N ASP A 222 1.70 -12.71 -27.16
CA ASP A 222 1.48 -12.71 -28.61
C ASP A 222 1.79 -14.11 -29.15
N ASP A 223 0.82 -14.75 -29.81
CA ASP A 223 0.88 -16.15 -30.29
C ASP A 223 1.42 -17.15 -29.25
N GLY A 224 1.01 -16.99 -27.99
CA GLY A 224 1.39 -17.87 -26.88
C GLY A 224 2.78 -17.60 -26.29
N ALA A 225 3.58 -16.72 -26.89
CA ALA A 225 4.88 -16.29 -26.39
C ALA A 225 4.82 -14.90 -25.72
N TRP A 226 5.77 -14.62 -24.83
CA TRP A 226 5.94 -13.28 -24.25
C TRP A 226 6.84 -12.43 -25.14
N ARG A 227 6.42 -11.22 -25.47
CA ARG A 227 7.22 -10.23 -26.19
C ARG A 227 7.28 -8.94 -25.41
N GLU A 228 8.48 -8.39 -25.25
CA GLU A 228 8.66 -7.09 -24.59
C GLU A 228 7.82 -6.02 -25.32
N ALA A 229 7.09 -5.24 -24.53
CA ALA A 229 6.15 -4.27 -25.02
C ALA A 229 6.59 -2.85 -24.62
N PRO A 230 6.45 -1.86 -25.52
CA PRO A 230 6.62 -0.46 -25.13
C PRO A 230 5.66 -0.09 -24.00
N LEU A 231 6.14 0.67 -23.02
CA LEU A 231 5.34 1.11 -21.87
C LEU A 231 4.09 1.90 -22.31
N ALA A 232 4.21 2.68 -23.39
CA ALA A 232 3.10 3.41 -24.02
C ALA A 232 1.97 2.52 -24.56
N ARG A 233 2.19 1.21 -24.70
CA ARG A 233 1.17 0.24 -25.14
C ARG A 233 0.53 -0.53 -23.98
N VAL A 234 1.06 -0.38 -22.76
CA VAL A 234 0.50 -1.02 -21.57
C VAL A 234 -0.79 -0.28 -21.17
N PRO A 235 -1.92 -0.98 -20.93
CA PRO A 235 -3.14 -0.33 -20.45
C PRO A 235 -2.86 0.44 -19.15
N PRO A 236 -3.34 1.70 -18.98
CA PRO A 236 -3.01 2.51 -17.82
C PRO A 236 -3.32 1.85 -16.47
N LEU A 237 -4.42 1.07 -16.41
CA LEU A 237 -4.77 0.33 -15.20
C LEU A 237 -3.79 -0.81 -14.91
N VAL A 238 -3.32 -1.53 -15.94
CA VAL A 238 -2.32 -2.59 -15.79
C VAL A 238 -0.98 -2.01 -15.33
N LEU A 239 -0.55 -0.90 -15.93
CA LEU A 239 0.64 -0.16 -15.52
C LEU A 239 0.52 0.27 -14.06
N SER A 240 -0.57 0.95 -13.70
CA SER A 240 -0.81 1.46 -12.35
C SER A 240 -0.79 0.36 -11.29
N GLU A 241 -1.47 -0.75 -11.54
CA GLU A 241 -1.56 -1.86 -10.60
C GLU A 241 -0.22 -2.60 -10.43
N ALA A 242 0.54 -2.73 -11.51
CA ALA A 242 1.87 -3.33 -11.48
C ALA A 242 2.88 -2.44 -10.74
N MET A 243 2.92 -1.14 -11.05
CA MET A 243 3.83 -0.19 -10.39
C MET A 243 3.50 -0.03 -8.90
N ARG A 244 2.23 -0.14 -8.52
CA ARG A 244 1.79 -0.14 -7.12
C ARG A 244 2.32 -1.35 -6.33
N ASP A 245 2.47 -2.51 -6.97
CA ASP A 245 3.14 -3.66 -6.34
C ASP A 245 4.63 -3.38 -6.13
N VAL A 246 5.31 -2.84 -7.16
CA VAL A 246 6.74 -2.53 -7.07
C VAL A 246 7.02 -1.45 -6.01
N ASP A 247 6.20 -0.40 -5.93
CA ASP A 247 6.29 0.62 -4.88
C ASP A 247 6.12 0.01 -3.48
N LEU A 248 5.21 -0.95 -3.30
CA LEU A 248 5.09 -1.67 -2.04
C LEU A 248 6.37 -2.44 -1.70
N PHE A 249 6.96 -3.13 -2.68
CA PHE A 249 8.19 -3.89 -2.50
C PHE A 249 9.33 -2.99 -2.06
N VAL A 250 9.60 -1.92 -2.81
CA VAL A 250 10.69 -0.99 -2.54
C VAL A 250 10.41 -0.17 -1.28
N GLY A 251 9.24 0.45 -1.17
CA GLY A 251 8.88 1.34 -0.07
C GLY A 251 8.85 0.67 1.31
N VAL A 252 8.63 -0.65 1.39
CA VAL A 252 8.68 -1.39 2.65
C VAL A 252 10.09 -1.86 3.01
N THR A 253 10.95 -2.07 2.01
CA THR A 253 12.20 -2.82 2.19
C THR A 253 13.47 -2.01 1.94
N SER A 254 13.36 -0.81 1.37
CA SER A 254 14.50 0.07 1.10
C SER A 254 15.24 0.45 2.37
N ILE A 255 16.55 0.28 2.31
CA ILE A 255 17.55 0.62 3.32
C ILE A 255 18.16 1.97 2.93
N ALA A 256 18.69 2.03 1.70
CA ALA A 256 19.29 3.21 1.12
C ALA A 256 19.22 3.21 -0.41
N ALA A 257 19.61 4.32 -1.04
CA ALA A 257 19.93 4.36 -2.45
C ALA A 257 21.25 3.61 -2.67
N ASP A 258 21.38 2.96 -3.82
CA ASP A 258 22.61 2.30 -4.23
C ASP A 258 23.54 3.33 -4.89
N PRO A 259 24.63 3.76 -4.21
CA PRO A 259 25.55 4.77 -4.76
C PRO A 259 26.39 4.22 -5.93
N MET A 260 26.41 2.90 -6.11
CA MET A 260 27.17 2.20 -7.14
C MET A 260 26.28 1.76 -8.31
N TRP A 261 25.00 2.15 -8.32
CA TRP A 261 24.12 1.84 -9.44
C TRP A 261 24.54 2.64 -10.68
N GLU A 262 25.03 1.93 -11.69
CA GLU A 262 25.36 2.48 -12.99
C GLU A 262 24.28 2.06 -14.00
N ASP A 263 23.44 3.02 -14.40
CA ASP A 263 22.61 2.91 -15.58
C ASP A 263 23.01 4.06 -16.50
N GLY A 264 23.66 3.71 -17.61
CA GLY A 264 24.32 4.62 -18.57
C GLY A 264 24.14 6.12 -18.30
N GLU A 265 25.02 6.66 -17.44
CA GLU A 265 25.13 8.07 -17.01
C GLU A 265 23.91 8.77 -16.38
N ALA A 266 23.88 8.81 -15.04
CA ALA A 266 23.44 9.99 -14.28
C ALA A 266 24.11 10.03 -12.90
N HIS A 267 25.37 10.47 -12.86
CA HIS A 267 26.03 10.92 -11.63
C HIS A 267 25.40 12.27 -11.17
N GLU A 268 25.29 12.46 -9.85
CA GLU A 268 24.91 13.70 -9.14
C GLU A 268 23.45 14.21 -9.16
N TYR A 269 22.58 13.82 -10.11
CA TYR A 269 21.16 14.27 -10.07
C TYR A 269 20.35 13.61 -8.92
N TRP A 270 20.73 12.40 -8.51
CA TRP A 270 19.90 11.53 -7.64
C TRP A 270 19.98 11.81 -6.13
N MET A 271 21.00 12.51 -5.64
CA MET A 271 21.02 12.95 -4.24
C MET A 271 19.96 14.03 -3.95
N ARG A 272 19.52 14.77 -4.97
CA ARG A 272 18.56 15.86 -4.81
C ARG A 272 17.11 15.39 -4.97
N GLU A 273 16.86 14.38 -5.80
CA GLU A 273 15.51 13.79 -6.03
C GLU A 273 15.12 12.68 -5.06
N TRP A 274 16.06 11.98 -4.44
CA TRP A 274 15.71 11.11 -3.30
C TRP A 274 15.23 11.94 -2.08
N TYR A 275 15.68 13.21 -2.03
CA TYR A 275 15.12 14.28 -1.21
C TYR A 275 14.01 15.08 -1.90
N ALA A 276 13.56 14.72 -3.09
CA ALA A 276 12.51 15.42 -3.81
C ALA A 276 11.80 14.52 -4.83
N ASP A 277 11.08 13.49 -4.38
CA ASP A 277 9.66 13.39 -4.73
C ASP A 277 8.89 12.39 -3.86
N LEU A 278 7.59 12.65 -3.76
CA LEU A 278 6.62 11.87 -3.03
C LEU A 278 6.30 10.60 -3.82
N GLY A 279 6.92 9.46 -3.49
CA GLY A 279 6.38 8.17 -3.95
C GLY A 279 4.86 8.13 -3.69
N GLU A 280 4.05 7.63 -4.63
CA GLU A 280 2.59 7.82 -4.57
C GLU A 280 1.97 7.25 -3.28
N SER A 281 2.59 6.24 -2.68
CA SER A 281 2.21 5.75 -1.35
C SER A 281 2.49 6.76 -0.23
N THR A 282 3.59 7.51 -0.31
CA THR A 282 3.92 8.64 0.59
C THR A 282 2.87 9.75 0.45
N GLN A 283 2.50 10.11 -0.78
CA GLN A 283 1.47 11.13 -1.01
C GLN A 283 0.09 10.67 -0.53
N THR A 284 -0.27 9.41 -0.75
CA THR A 284 -1.49 8.80 -0.24
C THR A 284 -1.54 8.83 1.30
N ARG A 285 -0.44 8.49 1.97
CA ARG A 285 -0.34 8.58 3.43
C ARG A 285 -0.43 10.02 3.92
N LYS A 286 0.23 10.96 3.23
CA LYS A 286 0.14 12.40 3.52
C LYS A 286 -1.31 12.89 3.45
N ASP A 287 -2.04 12.51 2.42
CA ASP A 287 -3.44 12.88 2.22
C ASP A 287 -4.37 12.24 3.26
N ALA A 288 -4.09 11.00 3.68
CA ALA A 288 -4.79 10.35 4.78
C ALA A 288 -4.52 11.06 6.12
N LEU A 289 -3.25 11.37 6.42
CA LEU A 289 -2.86 12.07 7.64
C LEU A 289 -3.48 13.46 7.75
N ARG A 290 -3.51 14.24 6.66
CA ARG A 290 -4.19 15.55 6.63
C ARG A 290 -5.66 15.48 7.06
N ARG A 291 -6.34 14.35 6.82
CA ARG A 291 -7.76 14.14 7.14
C ARG A 291 -7.97 13.52 8.52
N ILE A 292 -7.02 12.69 8.97
CA ILE A 292 -7.06 11.98 10.25
C ILE A 292 -6.56 12.86 11.39
N LEU A 293 -5.39 13.49 11.25
CA LEU A 293 -4.71 14.23 12.32
C LEU A 293 -5.58 15.30 12.99
N PRO A 294 -6.35 16.15 12.27
CA PRO A 294 -7.21 17.16 12.90
C PRO A 294 -8.28 16.58 13.83
N ARG A 295 -8.57 15.27 13.71
CA ARG A 295 -9.57 14.55 14.52
C ARG A 295 -8.94 13.77 15.67
N THR A 296 -7.66 14.00 15.95
CA THR A 296 -6.92 13.34 17.03
C THR A 296 -6.59 14.31 18.17
N LYS A 297 -6.29 13.78 19.36
CA LYS A 297 -5.85 14.59 20.52
C LYS A 297 -4.45 15.20 20.38
N ILE A 298 -3.71 14.88 19.31
CA ILE A 298 -2.36 15.37 19.05
C ILE A 298 -2.31 16.39 17.91
N ALA A 299 -3.47 16.86 17.43
CA ALA A 299 -3.58 17.71 16.26
C ALA A 299 -2.76 19.00 16.36
N ASP A 300 -2.72 19.62 17.54
CA ASP A 300 -2.00 20.86 17.85
C ASP A 300 -0.47 20.67 17.97
N ARG A 301 -0.03 19.42 18.10
CA ARG A 301 1.39 19.03 18.22
C ARG A 301 1.96 18.46 16.92
N CYS A 302 1.14 18.34 15.87
CA CYS A 302 1.54 17.71 14.63
C CYS A 302 1.34 18.63 13.42
N THR A 303 2.37 18.80 12.61
CA THR A 303 2.29 19.49 11.32
C THR A 303 2.89 18.62 10.23
N ILE A 304 2.34 18.72 9.02
CA ILE A 304 2.89 18.02 7.86
C ILE A 304 3.76 19.02 7.10
N ASP A 305 5.05 18.75 7.04
CA ASP A 305 6.03 19.53 6.30
C ASP A 305 6.73 18.64 5.25
N GLY A 306 6.53 18.95 3.98
CA GLY A 306 7.06 18.16 2.87
C GLY A 306 6.69 16.67 2.96
N ARG A 307 7.71 15.83 3.16
CA ARG A 307 7.64 14.36 3.30
C ARG A 307 7.65 13.87 4.75
N TYR A 308 7.53 14.78 5.72
CA TYR A 308 7.58 14.47 7.14
C TYR A 308 6.26 14.82 7.83
N LEU A 309 5.89 13.99 8.79
CA LEU A 309 5.04 14.39 9.90
C LEU A 309 5.96 14.93 10.99
N VAL A 310 5.94 16.25 11.18
CA VAL A 310 6.61 16.93 12.27
C VAL A 310 5.77 16.78 13.53
N VAL A 311 6.37 16.33 14.61
CA VAL A 311 5.73 16.03 15.89
C VAL A 311 6.49 16.77 16.98
N LYS A 312 5.81 17.66 17.69
CA LYS A 312 6.37 18.41 18.81
C LYS A 312 6.11 17.67 20.13
N GLY A 313 7.12 16.99 20.65
CA GLY A 313 7.13 16.41 22.00
C GLY A 313 7.33 17.46 23.09
N GLU A 314 7.52 17.00 24.33
CA GLU A 314 7.89 17.82 25.47
C GLU A 314 9.42 17.99 25.58
N LEU A 315 10.19 17.00 25.15
CA LEU A 315 11.66 17.01 25.17
C LEU A 315 12.25 17.48 23.82
N ARG A 316 11.70 17.01 22.68
CA ARG A 316 12.21 17.36 21.34
C ARG A 316 11.12 17.54 20.29
N THR A 317 11.52 18.10 19.15
CA THR A 317 10.75 18.01 17.90
C THR A 317 11.27 16.84 17.06
N TYR A 318 10.35 16.09 16.46
CA TYR A 318 10.64 14.90 15.68
C TYR A 318 10.10 15.06 14.27
N ARG A 319 10.80 14.56 13.27
CA ARG A 319 10.32 14.48 11.88
C ARG A 319 10.21 13.01 11.48
N ILE A 320 8.97 12.52 11.36
CA ILE A 320 8.68 11.15 10.95
C ILE A 320 8.50 11.10 9.44
N HIS A 321 9.37 10.38 8.74
CA HIS A 321 9.30 10.24 7.29
C HIS A 321 8.05 9.45 6.86
N LEU A 322 7.26 10.03 5.96
CA LEU A 322 5.96 9.45 5.57
C LEU A 322 6.08 8.18 4.71
N GLY A 323 7.23 7.94 4.06
CA GLY A 323 7.50 6.73 3.29
C GLY A 323 8.02 5.56 4.14
N SER A 324 9.06 5.80 4.94
CA SER A 324 9.78 4.77 5.70
C SER A 324 9.34 4.66 7.16
N ALA A 325 8.63 5.66 7.70
CA ALA A 325 8.37 5.86 9.12
C ALA A 325 9.64 6.04 9.97
N ASN A 326 10.79 6.35 9.37
CA ASN A 326 12.01 6.69 10.10
C ASN A 326 11.83 8.04 10.80
N ILE A 327 12.52 8.22 11.92
CA ILE A 327 12.39 9.40 12.76
C ILE A 327 13.75 10.07 12.84
N VAL A 328 13.79 11.37 12.59
CA VAL A 328 14.93 12.23 12.93
C VAL A 328 14.50 13.24 13.99
N MET A 329 15.41 13.60 14.88
CA MET A 329 15.21 14.54 15.98
C MET A 329 15.82 15.88 15.63
N GLU A 330 15.11 16.97 15.88
CA GLU A 330 15.67 18.32 15.78
C GLU A 330 16.36 18.71 17.10
N PRO A 331 17.39 19.59 17.05
CA PRO A 331 17.93 20.27 15.86
C PRO A 331 19.10 19.56 15.17
N ASP A 332 19.61 18.46 15.74
CA ASP A 332 20.83 17.78 15.33
C ASP A 332 20.63 16.73 14.21
N ASP A 333 19.40 16.56 13.74
CA ASP A 333 18.96 15.55 12.76
C ASP A 333 19.34 14.11 13.18
N ALA A 334 19.54 13.86 14.48
CA ALA A 334 19.87 12.54 15.00
C ALA A 334 18.72 11.55 14.80
N PHE A 335 19.05 10.35 14.32
CA PHE A 335 18.06 9.30 14.12
C PHE A 335 17.54 8.75 15.44
N LEU A 336 16.23 8.61 15.55
CA LEU A 336 15.58 7.89 16.65
C LEU A 336 15.03 6.56 16.15
N CYS A 337 15.64 5.47 16.60
CA CYS A 337 15.19 4.13 16.26
C CYS A 337 14.16 3.66 17.29
N ILE A 338 12.90 3.57 16.85
CA ILE A 338 11.81 2.97 17.61
C ILE A 338 11.38 1.70 16.90
N VAL A 339 11.73 0.56 17.50
CA VAL A 339 11.32 -0.76 17.04
C VAL A 339 10.00 -1.08 17.74
N PRO A 340 8.87 -1.18 17.01
CA PRO A 340 7.60 -1.55 17.64
C PRO A 340 7.69 -2.99 18.18
N GLU A 341 7.32 -3.20 19.45
CA GLU A 341 7.07 -4.56 19.94
C GLU A 341 5.96 -5.20 19.08
N ARG A 342 6.11 -6.48 18.71
CA ARG A 342 5.12 -7.28 17.95
C ARG A 342 3.74 -7.43 18.61
N ARG A 343 3.44 -6.70 19.69
CA ARG A 343 2.11 -6.66 20.30
C ARG A 343 1.17 -5.84 19.43
N LYS A 344 -0.07 -6.33 19.29
CA LYS A 344 -1.17 -5.59 18.67
C LYS A 344 -1.30 -4.24 19.39
N THR A 345 -0.73 -3.19 18.82
CA THR A 345 -0.99 -1.82 19.24
C THR A 345 -2.48 -1.59 19.08
N GLY A 346 -3.19 -1.43 20.20
CA GLY A 346 -4.60 -1.08 20.24
C GLY A 346 -4.80 0.36 19.79
N ALA A 347 -4.43 0.69 18.55
CA ALA A 347 -4.65 1.99 17.98
C ALA A 347 -6.17 2.28 18.02
N THR A 348 -6.55 3.24 18.86
CA THR A 348 -7.91 3.75 19.04
C THR A 348 -8.29 4.79 17.98
N VAL A 349 -7.42 5.03 17.00
CA VAL A 349 -7.62 5.98 15.91
C VAL A 349 -8.18 5.25 14.69
N PHE A 350 -9.30 5.75 14.18
CA PHE A 350 -9.91 5.26 12.95
C PHE A 350 -8.94 5.40 11.78
N LEU A 351 -8.78 4.34 11.01
CA LEU A 351 -8.08 4.33 9.73
C LEU A 351 -9.06 3.99 8.60
N PRO A 352 -9.04 4.72 7.47
CA PRO A 352 -9.94 4.48 6.35
C PRO A 352 -9.66 3.15 5.61
N PHE A 353 -8.48 2.55 5.83
CA PHE A 353 -8.05 1.25 5.27
C PHE A 353 -6.93 0.65 6.13
N GLU A 354 -6.57 -0.61 5.88
CA GLU A 354 -5.38 -1.24 6.51
C GLU A 354 -4.10 -0.78 5.81
N ASP A 355 -3.23 -0.09 6.54
CA ASP A 355 -1.86 0.24 6.10
C ASP A 355 -0.95 0.22 7.35
N GLU A 356 -0.04 -0.76 7.39
CA GLU A 356 0.85 -0.96 8.53
C GLU A 356 1.79 0.24 8.74
N ARG A 357 2.21 0.90 7.65
CA ARG A 357 3.13 2.04 7.70
C ARG A 357 2.43 3.29 8.25
N LEU A 358 1.22 3.58 7.80
CA LEU A 358 0.38 4.67 8.34
C LEU A 358 0.07 4.43 9.82
N SER A 359 -0.25 3.19 10.19
CA SER A 359 -0.47 2.79 11.58
C SER A 359 0.79 3.00 12.43
N LEU A 360 1.96 2.65 11.89
CA LEU A 360 3.26 2.84 12.54
C LEU A 360 3.60 4.32 12.70
N ILE A 361 3.41 5.13 11.65
CA ILE A 361 3.64 6.59 11.70
C ILE A 361 2.77 7.22 12.79
N LEU A 362 1.48 6.90 12.82
CA LEU A 362 0.58 7.42 13.84
C LEU A 362 0.97 6.95 15.23
N SER A 363 1.30 5.66 15.40
CA SER A 363 1.73 5.12 16.69
C SER A 363 2.99 5.82 17.22
N LYS A 364 3.98 6.06 16.35
CA LYS A 364 5.18 6.84 16.66
C LYS A 364 4.82 8.28 17.03
N ALA A 365 3.93 8.93 16.28
CA ALA A 365 3.49 10.29 16.60
C ALA A 365 2.81 10.37 17.98
N PHE A 366 1.91 9.44 18.31
CA PHE A 366 1.26 9.41 19.63
C PHE A 366 2.22 9.17 20.78
N LEU A 367 3.24 8.33 20.58
CA LEU A 367 4.28 8.08 21.56
C LEU A 367 5.14 9.34 21.78
N LEU A 368 5.57 9.97 20.70
CA LEU A 368 6.54 11.07 20.71
C LEU A 368 5.96 12.41 21.19
N VAL A 369 4.65 12.62 21.12
CA VAL A 369 4.03 13.80 21.74
C VAL A 369 4.16 13.80 23.27
N ALA A 370 4.32 12.63 23.88
CA ALA A 370 4.53 12.45 25.31
C ALA A 370 5.90 11.78 25.59
N ASP A 371 6.93 12.28 24.92
CA ASP A 371 8.31 11.78 25.01
C ASP A 371 8.88 11.80 26.44
N ASP A 372 8.45 12.74 27.28
CA ASP A 372 8.74 12.84 28.72
C ASP A 372 8.19 11.67 29.55
N ARG A 373 7.20 10.94 29.03
CA ARG A 373 6.51 9.82 29.70
C ARG A 373 6.85 8.47 29.10
N ILE A 374 7.87 8.39 28.25
CA ILE A 374 8.32 7.12 27.69
C ILE A 374 9.09 6.34 28.76
N ASP A 375 8.52 5.23 29.21
CA ASP A 375 9.12 4.34 30.21
C ASP A 375 10.26 3.48 29.62
N ASP A 376 10.34 3.34 28.29
CA ASP A 376 11.37 2.54 27.62
C ASP A 376 12.73 3.25 27.65
N GLU A 377 13.64 2.74 28.48
CA GLU A 377 14.98 3.28 28.69
C GLU A 377 15.83 3.31 27.40
N SER A 378 15.58 2.38 26.46
CA SER A 378 16.29 2.33 25.17
C SER A 378 15.91 3.49 24.25
N ILE A 379 14.66 3.95 24.31
CA ILE A 379 14.16 5.12 23.57
C ILE A 379 14.62 6.40 24.29
N ARG A 380 14.46 6.47 25.61
CA ARG A 380 14.87 7.62 26.42
C ARG A 380 16.36 7.95 26.27
N THR A 381 17.21 6.93 26.35
CA THR A 381 18.67 7.11 26.20
C THR A 381 19.03 7.69 24.83
N GLN A 382 18.31 7.32 23.75
CA GLN A 382 18.53 7.91 22.43
C GLN A 382 18.09 9.38 22.36
N ILE A 383 16.95 9.72 22.98
CA ILE A 383 16.43 11.11 23.04
C ILE A 383 17.34 12.01 23.91
N GLU A 384 17.89 11.48 24.99
CA GLU A 384 18.77 12.23 25.90
C GLU A 384 20.19 12.41 25.35
N ARG A 385 20.71 11.44 24.58
CA ARG A 385 22.10 11.49 24.05
C ARG A 385 22.30 12.37 22.82
N GLY A 386 21.25 12.74 22.08
CA GLY A 386 21.37 13.69 20.96
C GLY A 386 21.42 15.16 21.40
N ALA A 387 21.69 15.46 22.67
CA ALA A 387 21.59 16.81 23.25
C ALA A 387 22.93 17.54 23.22
#